data_AF-A0A0U2PE35-F1
#
_entry.id   AF-A0A0U2PE35-F1
#
_cell.length_a   1.000
_cell.length_b   1.000
_cell.length_c   1.000
_cell.angle_alpha   90.00
_cell.angle_beta   90.00
_cell.angle_gamma   90.00
#
_symmetry.space_group_name_H-M   'P 1'
#
loop_
_entity.id
_entity.type
_entity.pdbx_description
1 polymer ?
#
loop_
_entity_poly.entity_id
_entity_poly.type
_entity_poly.pdbx_seq_one_letter_code
_entity_poly.pdbx_strand_id
1 'polypeptide(L)'
;MLPLFLSACTITAYPINAENIPELALQGTDHTVTVSCEHDQQALRRMLDYLHALSFDMTVEFSGQCMGPILIERDGITLAGLDQQAASVKLSDSDEQQSAIRVKSAISTLRNFAIDTPKNALSLHVDANATVAIDGLTTAHIFDPKAPFYPFFADENSTIHVKNHRGLQLKVSGSSAANLMEGNRQVALNVTDTSMARSTSSNQFDDVEVSGNGYFLGDNQSSIKLLKIWSKGVAEVNNQSSVNEIMMGGQTLFAAYRQSNITGPYRLWGNVVFELEHSSATGWQSVDKPNSIISGHNATVNGVFYPDWDWHGQ
;
A
#
# COMPACT_ATOMS: atom_id res chain seq x y z
N MET A 1 1.39 -32.54 -42.37
CA MET A 1 1.98 -31.65 -41.35
C MET A 1 1.44 -30.25 -41.58
N LEU A 2 0.42 -29.87 -40.82
CA LEU A 2 -0.09 -28.51 -40.64
C LEU A 2 -0.71 -28.50 -39.22
N PRO A 3 -0.47 -27.48 -38.37
CA PRO A 3 -0.90 -27.52 -36.98
C PRO A 3 -2.35 -27.06 -36.82
N LEU A 4 -3.07 -27.73 -35.93
CA LEU A 4 -4.37 -27.33 -35.41
C LEU A 4 -4.20 -26.11 -34.49
N PHE A 5 -4.86 -25.01 -34.80
CA PHE A 5 -5.05 -23.87 -33.90
C PHE A 5 -6.13 -24.23 -32.86
N LEU A 6 -5.79 -24.10 -31.58
CA LEU A 6 -6.75 -24.08 -30.48
C LEU A 6 -7.46 -22.73 -30.48
N SER A 7 -8.77 -22.74 -30.73
CA SER A 7 -9.65 -21.58 -30.55
C SER A 7 -9.90 -21.37 -29.06
N ALA A 8 -9.55 -20.20 -28.54
CA ALA A 8 -10.11 -19.71 -27.28
C ALA A 8 -11.61 -19.42 -27.49
N CYS A 9 -12.45 -19.85 -26.56
CA CYS A 9 -13.89 -19.57 -26.59
C CYS A 9 -14.14 -18.25 -25.85
N THR A 10 -14.48 -17.19 -26.59
CA THR A 10 -15.03 -15.95 -26.05
C THR A 10 -16.54 -16.12 -25.90
N ILE A 11 -17.08 -16.01 -24.69
CA ILE A 11 -18.53 -15.97 -24.48
C ILE A 11 -18.95 -14.51 -24.44
N THR A 12 -19.60 -14.03 -25.50
CA THR A 12 -20.26 -12.73 -25.56
C THR A 12 -21.68 -12.85 -25.00
N ALA A 13 -21.96 -12.17 -23.89
CA ALA A 13 -23.31 -12.04 -23.35
C ALA A 13 -23.99 -10.78 -23.93
N TYR A 14 -25.16 -10.97 -24.54
CA TYR A 14 -26.09 -9.90 -24.97
C TYR A 14 -27.09 -9.56 -23.84
N PRO A 15 -27.72 -8.37 -23.86
CA PRO A 15 -28.45 -7.85 -22.70
C PRO A 15 -29.70 -8.68 -22.39
N ILE A 16 -29.90 -9.01 -21.11
CA ILE A 16 -30.98 -9.86 -20.61
C ILE A 16 -32.14 -8.97 -20.13
N ASN A 17 -33.30 -9.12 -20.77
CA ASN A 17 -34.59 -8.77 -20.18
C ASN A 17 -34.85 -9.68 -18.97
N ALA A 18 -35.30 -9.09 -17.87
CA ALA A 18 -35.60 -9.74 -16.61
C ALA A 18 -36.65 -10.85 -16.77
N GLU A 19 -36.21 -12.11 -16.93
CA GLU A 19 -36.97 -13.32 -16.54
C GLU A 19 -36.21 -14.65 -16.73
N ASN A 20 -34.97 -14.68 -17.25
CA ASN A 20 -34.18 -15.92 -17.36
C ASN A 20 -32.82 -15.77 -16.68
N ILE A 21 -32.63 -16.45 -15.56
CA ILE A 21 -31.31 -16.64 -14.92
C ILE A 21 -30.50 -17.56 -15.86
N PRO A 22 -29.35 -17.13 -16.40
CA PRO A 22 -28.48 -18.02 -17.15
C PRO A 22 -27.90 -19.05 -16.20
N GLU A 23 -28.09 -20.33 -16.54
CA GLU A 23 -27.38 -21.45 -15.93
C GLU A 23 -25.88 -21.24 -16.21
N LEU A 24 -25.12 -20.77 -15.19
CA LEU A 24 -23.67 -20.67 -15.26
C LEU A 24 -23.11 -22.08 -15.49
N ALA A 25 -22.71 -22.38 -16.72
CA ALA A 25 -21.95 -23.58 -17.04
C ALA A 25 -20.54 -23.45 -16.47
N LEU A 26 -20.35 -23.89 -15.22
CA LEU A 26 -19.06 -23.97 -14.54
C LEU A 26 -18.27 -25.17 -15.10
N GLN A 27 -17.47 -24.93 -16.14
CA GLN A 27 -16.41 -25.86 -16.56
C GLN A 27 -15.06 -25.15 -16.57
N GLY A 28 -14.25 -25.42 -15.56
CA GLY A 28 -12.89 -24.89 -15.41
C GLY A 28 -12.56 -24.61 -13.93
N THR A 29 -11.28 -24.70 -13.58
CA THR A 29 -10.75 -24.33 -12.26
C THR A 29 -10.64 -22.81 -12.04
N ASP A 30 -10.93 -22.01 -13.07
CA ASP A 30 -10.97 -20.56 -13.01
C ASP A 30 -12.40 -20.07 -13.27
N HIS A 31 -13.08 -19.63 -12.22
CA HIS A 31 -14.41 -19.04 -12.32
C HIS A 31 -14.29 -17.55 -12.61
N THR A 32 -14.28 -17.19 -13.89
CA THR A 32 -14.25 -15.80 -14.35
C THR A 32 -15.62 -15.33 -14.79
N VAL A 33 -16.03 -14.15 -14.33
CA VAL A 33 -17.26 -13.47 -14.72
C VAL A 33 -16.91 -12.09 -15.25
N THR A 34 -17.47 -11.72 -16.41
CA THR A 34 -17.26 -10.40 -17.01
C THR A 34 -18.49 -9.51 -16.78
N VAL A 35 -18.27 -8.26 -16.38
CA VAL A 35 -19.30 -7.26 -16.11
C VAL A 35 -19.03 -5.97 -16.90
N SER A 36 -20.01 -5.46 -17.64
CA SER A 36 -19.91 -4.15 -18.29
C SER A 36 -20.80 -3.13 -17.59
N CYS A 37 -20.22 -1.98 -17.22
CA CYS A 37 -20.93 -0.86 -16.60
C CYS A 37 -21.30 0.25 -17.59
N GLU A 38 -21.18 0.03 -18.90
CA GLU A 38 -21.48 1.04 -19.92
C GLU A 38 -22.96 1.47 -19.93
N HIS A 39 -23.87 0.51 -19.80
CA HIS A 39 -25.32 0.73 -19.84
C HIS A 39 -25.97 0.68 -18.47
N ASP A 40 -25.27 0.11 -17.47
CA ASP A 40 -25.77 -0.04 -16.12
C ASP A 40 -24.62 0.09 -15.12
N GLN A 41 -24.49 1.28 -14.55
CA GLN A 41 -23.40 1.60 -13.64
C GLN A 41 -23.43 0.81 -12.32
N GLN A 42 -24.55 0.17 -11.99
CA GLN A 42 -24.72 -0.65 -10.78
C GLN A 42 -24.49 -2.15 -11.04
N ALA A 43 -24.14 -2.54 -12.28
CA ALA A 43 -23.95 -3.94 -12.66
C ALA A 43 -22.90 -4.65 -11.81
N LEU A 44 -21.76 -4.00 -11.52
CA LEU A 44 -20.71 -4.59 -10.71
C LEU A 44 -21.17 -4.86 -9.27
N ARG A 45 -21.85 -3.89 -8.66
CA ARG A 45 -22.40 -4.05 -7.31
C ARG A 45 -23.39 -5.22 -7.23
N ARG A 46 -24.37 -5.26 -8.15
CA ARG A 46 -25.35 -6.37 -8.18
C ARG A 46 -24.70 -7.73 -8.42
N MET A 47 -23.64 -7.76 -9.23
CA MET A 47 -22.88 -8.99 -9.44
C MET A 47 -22.23 -9.42 -8.12
N LEU A 48 -21.50 -8.54 -7.43
CA LEU A 48 -20.86 -8.86 -6.16
C LEU A 48 -21.88 -9.29 -5.08
N ASP A 49 -23.05 -8.66 -5.03
CA ASP A 49 -24.15 -9.05 -4.14
C ASP A 49 -24.65 -10.49 -4.44
N TYR A 50 -24.73 -10.87 -5.73
CA TYR A 50 -25.08 -12.23 -6.13
C TYR A 50 -23.98 -13.24 -5.80
N LEU A 51 -22.72 -12.88 -6.06
CA LEU A 51 -21.55 -13.72 -5.79
C LEU A 51 -21.29 -13.94 -4.30
N HIS A 52 -21.75 -13.03 -3.44
CA HIS A 52 -21.66 -13.18 -1.99
C HIS A 52 -22.30 -14.50 -1.51
N ALA A 53 -23.32 -15.01 -2.21
CA ALA A 53 -23.99 -16.27 -1.86
C ALA A 53 -23.22 -17.54 -2.26
N LEU A 54 -22.12 -17.42 -3.01
CA LEU A 54 -21.36 -18.54 -3.56
C LEU A 54 -20.12 -18.86 -2.70
N SER A 55 -19.56 -20.06 -2.81
CA SER A 55 -18.50 -20.56 -1.91
C SER A 55 -17.13 -20.79 -2.58
N PHE A 56 -16.97 -20.50 -3.87
CA PHE A 56 -15.73 -20.70 -4.63
C PHE A 56 -15.03 -19.39 -5.03
N ASP A 57 -13.71 -19.44 -5.19
CA ASP A 57 -12.93 -18.28 -5.64
C ASP A 57 -13.38 -17.81 -7.02
N MET A 58 -13.45 -16.50 -7.22
CA MET A 58 -13.95 -15.91 -8.46
C MET A 58 -13.15 -14.69 -8.88
N THR A 59 -12.92 -14.61 -10.19
CA THR A 59 -12.41 -13.40 -10.83
C THR A 59 -13.57 -12.67 -11.49
N VAL A 60 -13.83 -11.45 -11.04
CA VAL A 60 -14.78 -10.53 -11.67
C VAL A 60 -13.96 -9.54 -12.50
N GLU A 61 -14.02 -9.69 -13.81
CA GLU A 61 -13.44 -8.73 -14.74
C GLU A 61 -14.50 -7.70 -15.13
N PHE A 62 -14.18 -6.41 -15.11
CA PHE A 62 -15.16 -5.38 -15.44
C PHE A 62 -14.63 -4.27 -16.33
N SER A 63 -15.54 -3.62 -17.05
CA SER A 63 -15.24 -2.47 -17.90
C SER A 63 -16.30 -1.37 -17.79
N GLY A 64 -15.94 -0.16 -18.25
CA GLY A 64 -16.73 1.04 -18.09
C GLY A 64 -16.56 1.67 -16.71
N GLN A 65 -17.37 2.70 -16.44
CA GLN A 65 -17.40 3.39 -15.15
C GLN A 65 -18.53 2.82 -14.29
N CYS A 66 -18.18 1.95 -13.34
CA CYS A 66 -19.10 1.45 -12.34
C CYS A 66 -19.24 2.45 -11.19
N MET A 67 -20.42 2.49 -10.56
CA MET A 67 -20.67 3.33 -9.39
C MET A 67 -20.41 2.54 -8.10
N GLY A 68 -19.62 3.14 -7.20
CA GLY A 68 -19.52 2.74 -5.79
C GLY A 68 -20.65 3.32 -4.94
N PRO A 69 -20.66 3.05 -3.62
CA PRO A 69 -19.69 2.24 -2.88
C PRO A 69 -19.77 0.74 -3.22
N ILE A 70 -18.62 0.08 -3.24
CA ILE A 70 -18.50 -1.37 -3.40
C ILE A 70 -18.08 -1.98 -2.07
N LEU A 71 -18.77 -3.04 -1.65
CA LEU A 71 -18.47 -3.78 -0.44
C LEU A 71 -18.05 -5.21 -0.81
N ILE A 72 -16.91 -5.65 -0.28
CA ILE A 72 -16.41 -7.02 -0.40
C ILE A 72 -16.30 -7.60 1.02
N GLU A 73 -17.24 -8.47 1.37
CA GLU A 73 -17.33 -9.13 2.69
C GLU A 73 -17.13 -10.65 2.59
N ARG A 74 -16.50 -11.11 1.50
CA ARG A 74 -16.30 -12.52 1.19
C ARG A 74 -14.90 -12.78 0.65
N ASP A 75 -14.29 -13.86 1.13
CA ASP A 75 -13.02 -14.37 0.64
C ASP A 75 -13.07 -14.80 -0.83
N GLY A 76 -11.90 -14.77 -1.48
CA GLY A 76 -11.70 -15.37 -2.80
C GLY A 76 -12.19 -14.52 -3.97
N ILE A 77 -12.49 -13.23 -3.74
CA ILE A 77 -12.87 -12.31 -4.82
C ILE A 77 -11.62 -11.63 -5.39
N THR A 78 -11.38 -11.83 -6.67
CA THR A 78 -10.47 -11.00 -7.47
C THR A 78 -11.29 -10.05 -8.32
N LEU A 79 -11.16 -8.75 -8.10
CA LEU A 79 -11.78 -7.72 -8.93
C LEU A 79 -10.72 -7.13 -9.87
N ALA A 80 -10.95 -7.21 -11.17
CA ALA A 80 -9.98 -6.81 -12.18
C ALA A 80 -10.61 -5.91 -13.25
N GLY A 81 -9.91 -4.86 -13.67
CA GLY A 81 -10.27 -4.17 -14.90
C GLY A 81 -10.00 -5.07 -16.10
N LEU A 82 -10.94 -5.11 -17.05
CA LEU A 82 -10.82 -5.89 -18.27
C LEU A 82 -9.72 -5.31 -19.16
N ASP A 83 -8.78 -6.15 -19.59
CA ASP A 83 -7.66 -5.72 -20.45
C ASP A 83 -8.17 -4.99 -21.70
N GLN A 84 -7.48 -3.91 -22.08
CA GLN A 84 -7.75 -3.06 -23.24
C GLN A 84 -9.02 -2.18 -23.16
N GLN A 85 -9.81 -2.28 -22.10
CA GLN A 85 -10.94 -1.40 -21.85
C GLN A 85 -10.72 -0.55 -20.61
N ALA A 86 -11.20 0.70 -20.63
CA ALA A 86 -11.16 1.53 -19.43
C ALA A 86 -12.13 0.93 -18.39
N ALA A 87 -11.62 0.65 -17.19
CA ALA A 87 -12.39 0.18 -16.06
C ALA A 87 -12.19 1.15 -14.89
N SER A 88 -13.28 1.67 -14.34
CA SER A 88 -13.21 2.53 -13.16
C SER A 88 -14.37 2.33 -12.19
N VAL A 89 -14.09 2.59 -10.92
CA VAL A 89 -15.08 2.69 -9.85
C VAL A 89 -15.16 4.15 -9.43
N LYS A 90 -16.33 4.76 -9.60
CA LYS A 90 -16.58 6.16 -9.22
C LYS A 90 -17.45 6.23 -7.96
N LEU A 91 -17.04 7.02 -6.99
CA LEU A 91 -17.87 7.38 -5.84
C LEU A 91 -18.61 8.70 -6.13
N SER A 92 -19.88 8.78 -5.74
CA SER A 92 -20.68 10.00 -5.88
C SER A 92 -20.28 11.06 -4.84
N ASP A 93 -20.44 12.35 -5.18
CA ASP A 93 -20.21 13.47 -4.25
C ASP A 93 -21.16 13.42 -3.03
N SER A 94 -22.29 12.74 -3.15
CA SER A 94 -23.23 12.51 -2.02
C SER A 94 -22.67 11.55 -0.96
N ASP A 95 -21.64 10.78 -1.28
CA ASP A 95 -21.12 9.68 -0.46
C ASP A 95 -19.71 9.95 0.07
N GLU A 96 -19.31 11.23 0.20
CA GLU A 96 -17.95 11.64 0.64
C GLU A 96 -17.49 11.05 1.98
N GLN A 97 -18.42 10.63 2.84
CA GLN A 97 -18.12 9.98 4.13
C GLN A 97 -17.83 8.48 4.01
N GLN A 98 -17.99 7.90 2.82
CA GLN A 98 -17.77 6.48 2.55
C GLN A 98 -16.50 6.25 1.73
N SER A 99 -16.07 5.00 1.68
CA SER A 99 -15.03 4.55 0.76
C SER A 99 -15.63 4.07 -0.56
N ALA A 100 -14.97 4.35 -1.68
CA ALA A 100 -15.36 3.82 -2.99
C ALA A 100 -15.38 2.29 -3.00
N ILE A 101 -14.38 1.68 -2.37
CA ILE A 101 -14.29 0.25 -2.14
C ILE A 101 -13.97 0.01 -0.67
N ARG A 102 -14.76 -0.85 -0.02
CA ARG A 102 -14.47 -1.37 1.32
C ARG A 102 -14.32 -2.89 1.24
N VAL A 103 -13.22 -3.40 1.78
CA VAL A 103 -13.01 -4.83 1.99
C VAL A 103 -13.00 -5.10 3.47
N LYS A 104 -13.93 -5.93 3.93
CA LYS A 104 -14.17 -6.16 5.34
C LYS A 104 -14.22 -7.64 5.63
N SER A 105 -13.44 -8.11 6.61
CA SER A 105 -13.42 -9.52 7.01
C SER A 105 -13.25 -10.50 5.83
N ALA A 106 -12.45 -10.11 4.84
CA ALA A 106 -12.33 -10.83 3.57
C ALA A 106 -10.90 -10.78 3.01
N ILE A 107 -10.56 -11.82 2.23
CA ILE A 107 -9.35 -11.90 1.42
C ILE A 107 -9.70 -11.59 -0.04
N SER A 108 -9.11 -10.54 -0.61
CA SER A 108 -9.39 -10.15 -2.00
C SER A 108 -8.18 -9.60 -2.75
N THR A 109 -8.27 -9.59 -4.07
CA THR A 109 -7.29 -8.96 -4.96
C THR A 109 -7.97 -7.92 -5.85
N LEU A 110 -7.40 -6.72 -5.93
CA LEU A 110 -7.88 -5.62 -6.77
C LEU A 110 -6.79 -5.26 -7.79
N ARG A 111 -7.08 -5.33 -9.09
CA ARG A 111 -6.04 -5.11 -10.12
C ARG A 111 -6.50 -4.34 -11.35
N ASN A 112 -5.62 -3.51 -11.89
CA ASN A 112 -5.74 -2.89 -13.22
C ASN A 112 -7.00 -2.04 -13.47
N PHE A 113 -7.45 -1.23 -12.51
CA PHE A 113 -8.55 -0.29 -12.72
C PHE A 113 -8.34 1.04 -11.98
N ALA A 114 -9.12 2.05 -12.35
CA ALA A 114 -9.09 3.37 -11.72
C ALA A 114 -10.16 3.51 -10.61
N ILE A 115 -9.86 4.26 -9.56
CA ILE A 115 -10.81 4.64 -8.51
C ILE A 115 -10.93 6.16 -8.50
N ASP A 116 -12.13 6.64 -8.85
CA ASP A 116 -12.44 8.05 -8.96
C ASP A 116 -13.29 8.49 -7.75
N THR A 117 -12.64 9.15 -6.80
CA THR A 117 -13.29 9.65 -5.58
C THR A 117 -13.31 11.18 -5.52
N PRO A 118 -14.33 11.77 -4.87
CA PRO A 118 -14.31 13.18 -4.50
C PRO A 118 -13.11 13.53 -3.62
N LYS A 119 -12.84 14.84 -3.48
CA LYS A 119 -11.76 15.34 -2.62
C LYS A 119 -12.03 14.94 -1.17
N ASN A 120 -11.08 14.25 -0.53
CA ASN A 120 -11.15 13.73 0.84
C ASN A 120 -12.04 12.49 1.07
N ALA A 121 -12.50 11.81 0.02
CA ALA A 121 -13.15 10.50 0.16
C ALA A 121 -12.13 9.36 0.02
N LEU A 122 -12.35 8.26 0.76
CA LEU A 122 -11.44 7.11 0.72
C LEU A 122 -11.61 6.34 -0.59
N SER A 123 -10.52 6.04 -1.27
CA SER A 123 -10.52 5.17 -2.45
C SER A 123 -10.66 3.71 -2.04
N LEU A 124 -9.93 3.30 -0.99
CA LEU A 124 -9.96 1.93 -0.47
C LEU A 124 -9.84 1.92 1.05
N HIS A 125 -10.78 1.24 1.70
CA HIS A 125 -10.73 0.94 3.13
C HIS A 125 -10.66 -0.58 3.34
N VAL A 126 -9.67 -1.04 4.09
CA VAL A 126 -9.44 -2.45 4.40
C VAL A 126 -9.52 -2.63 5.92
N ASP A 127 -10.56 -3.33 6.40
CA ASP A 127 -10.89 -3.39 7.82
C ASP A 127 -11.43 -4.74 8.29
N ALA A 128 -11.65 -4.86 9.60
CA ALA A 128 -12.15 -6.04 10.28
C ALA A 128 -11.42 -7.35 9.92
N ASN A 129 -10.09 -7.37 10.06
CA ASN A 129 -9.21 -8.50 9.74
C ASN A 129 -9.20 -8.89 8.24
N ALA A 130 -9.41 -7.94 7.33
CA ALA A 130 -9.31 -8.20 5.89
C ALA A 130 -7.84 -8.32 5.43
N THR A 131 -7.62 -9.05 4.33
CA THR A 131 -6.32 -9.09 3.63
C THR A 131 -6.52 -8.75 2.15
N VAL A 132 -5.90 -7.66 1.69
CA VAL A 132 -6.11 -7.17 0.32
C VAL A 132 -4.79 -7.06 -0.42
N ALA A 133 -4.75 -7.59 -1.65
CA ALA A 133 -3.67 -7.30 -2.59
C ALA A 133 -4.14 -6.28 -3.62
N ILE A 134 -3.38 -5.20 -3.82
CA ILE A 134 -3.60 -4.23 -4.88
C ILE A 134 -2.44 -4.24 -5.87
N ASP A 135 -2.75 -4.30 -7.17
CA ASP A 135 -1.76 -4.29 -8.26
C ASP A 135 -2.19 -3.34 -9.38
N GLY A 136 -1.42 -2.27 -9.59
CA GLY A 136 -1.64 -1.36 -10.71
C GLY A 136 -2.95 -0.57 -10.65
N LEU A 137 -3.49 -0.33 -9.45
CA LEU A 137 -4.61 0.60 -9.28
C LEU A 137 -4.17 2.04 -9.55
N THR A 138 -5.10 2.84 -10.06
CA THR A 138 -4.88 4.28 -10.27
C THR A 138 -6.00 5.07 -9.60
N THR A 139 -5.73 6.33 -9.24
CA THR A 139 -6.73 7.20 -8.62
C THR A 139 -6.70 8.58 -9.23
N ALA A 140 -7.85 9.26 -9.31
CA ALA A 140 -7.90 10.67 -9.66
C ALA A 140 -7.33 11.61 -8.57
N HIS A 141 -7.03 11.07 -7.39
CA HIS A 141 -6.43 11.82 -6.29
C HIS A 141 -5.07 12.41 -6.70
N ILE A 142 -4.89 13.70 -6.41
CA ILE A 142 -3.62 14.39 -6.65
C ILE A 142 -2.70 14.06 -5.48
N PHE A 143 -1.64 13.30 -5.77
CA PHE A 143 -0.61 12.97 -4.80
C PHE A 143 0.00 14.22 -4.18
N ASP A 144 -0.19 14.39 -2.87
CA ASP A 144 0.46 15.42 -2.07
C ASP A 144 1.01 14.77 -0.79
N PRO A 145 2.33 14.47 -0.73
CA PRO A 145 2.91 13.75 0.40
C PRO A 145 2.84 14.52 1.72
N LYS A 146 2.48 15.81 1.70
CA LYS A 146 2.32 16.66 2.89
C LYS A 146 0.86 16.82 3.32
N ALA A 147 -0.09 16.34 2.53
CA ALA A 147 -1.50 16.41 2.89
C ALA A 147 -1.80 15.49 4.08
N PRO A 148 -2.69 15.90 5.01
CA PRO A 148 -3.07 15.09 6.16
C PRO A 148 -4.06 13.96 5.82
N PHE A 149 -4.40 13.77 4.54
CA PHE A 149 -5.41 12.82 4.06
C PHE A 149 -4.77 11.68 3.28
N TYR A 150 -5.23 10.45 3.55
CA TYR A 150 -4.74 9.22 2.95
C TYR A 150 -5.92 8.46 2.33
N PRO A 151 -6.06 8.41 0.98
CA PRO A 151 -7.18 7.75 0.31
C PRO A 151 -7.19 6.23 0.48
N PHE A 152 -6.05 5.63 0.81
CA PHE A 152 -5.93 4.20 1.12
C PHE A 152 -5.73 4.05 2.62
N PHE A 153 -6.54 3.19 3.24
CA PHE A 153 -6.50 2.99 4.68
C PHE A 153 -6.67 1.52 5.04
N ALA A 154 -5.75 1.01 5.86
CA ALA A 154 -5.86 -0.31 6.48
C ALA A 154 -5.90 -0.17 8.01
N ASP A 155 -6.94 -0.71 8.64
CA ASP A 155 -7.11 -0.72 10.09
C ASP A 155 -7.76 -2.02 10.61
N GLU A 156 -7.98 -2.08 11.93
CA GLU A 156 -8.63 -3.22 12.60
C GLU A 156 -7.98 -4.59 12.30
N ASN A 157 -6.67 -4.72 12.54
CA ASN A 157 -5.86 -5.92 12.32
C ASN A 157 -5.85 -6.42 10.87
N SER A 158 -5.96 -5.51 9.91
CA SER A 158 -5.99 -5.86 8.49
C SER A 158 -4.61 -5.84 7.84
N THR A 159 -4.48 -6.48 6.68
CA THR A 159 -3.23 -6.48 5.90
C THR A 159 -3.47 -6.00 4.48
N ILE A 160 -2.60 -5.10 4.00
CA ILE A 160 -2.60 -4.66 2.60
C ILE A 160 -1.26 -4.98 1.93
N HIS A 161 -1.31 -5.60 0.75
CA HIS A 161 -0.17 -5.83 -0.13
C HIS A 161 -0.27 -4.89 -1.32
N VAL A 162 0.80 -4.16 -1.64
CA VAL A 162 0.77 -3.11 -2.66
C VAL A 162 1.87 -3.32 -3.68
N LYS A 163 1.49 -3.35 -4.97
CA LYS A 163 2.38 -3.56 -6.10
C LYS A 163 2.06 -2.59 -7.24
N ASN A 164 3.09 -2.19 -7.98
CA ASN A 164 2.99 -1.37 -9.20
C ASN A 164 2.19 -0.07 -9.05
N HIS A 165 2.18 0.54 -7.86
CA HIS A 165 1.41 1.74 -7.63
C HIS A 165 2.24 3.01 -7.87
N ARG A 166 1.62 4.04 -8.46
CA ARG A 166 2.21 5.38 -8.57
C ARG A 166 1.33 6.40 -7.86
N GLY A 167 1.91 7.24 -7.01
CA GLY A 167 1.16 8.27 -6.28
C GLY A 167 0.28 7.69 -5.18
N LEU A 168 0.80 6.74 -4.40
CA LEU A 168 0.08 6.09 -3.30
C LEU A 168 0.17 6.93 -2.04
N GLN A 169 -0.97 7.22 -1.38
CA GLN A 169 -0.98 7.72 -0.01
C GLN A 169 -1.74 6.73 0.88
N LEU A 170 -0.99 6.00 1.71
CA LEU A 170 -1.48 4.90 2.54
C LEU A 170 -1.33 5.20 4.03
N LYS A 171 -2.40 5.00 4.79
CA LYS A 171 -2.37 4.94 6.25
C LYS A 171 -2.55 3.50 6.74
N VAL A 172 -1.83 3.15 7.80
CA VAL A 172 -1.90 1.83 8.45
C VAL A 172 -2.00 2.05 9.96
N SER A 173 -3.09 1.58 10.58
CA SER A 173 -3.33 1.74 12.04
C SER A 173 -4.05 0.54 12.66
N GLY A 174 -4.29 0.54 13.97
CA GLY A 174 -5.10 -0.50 14.63
C GLY A 174 -4.48 -1.88 14.53
N SER A 175 -3.17 -1.99 14.81
CA SER A 175 -2.41 -3.26 14.73
C SER A 175 -2.44 -3.93 13.34
N SER A 176 -2.48 -3.11 12.29
CA SER A 176 -2.54 -3.57 10.89
C SER A 176 -1.16 -3.65 10.24
N ALA A 177 -1.08 -4.24 9.05
CA ALA A 177 0.16 -4.42 8.31
C ALA A 177 0.07 -3.93 6.87
N ALA A 178 1.15 -3.33 6.36
CA ALA A 178 1.34 -3.07 4.93
C ALA A 178 2.61 -3.71 4.38
N ASN A 179 2.47 -4.40 3.25
CA ASN A 179 3.56 -5.03 2.53
C ASN A 179 3.70 -4.37 1.15
N LEU A 180 4.65 -3.45 1.03
CA LEU A 180 4.98 -2.82 -0.25
C LEU A 180 5.94 -3.73 -1.02
N MET A 181 5.41 -4.34 -2.08
CA MET A 181 6.12 -5.21 -3.01
C MET A 181 6.79 -4.38 -4.11
N GLU A 182 7.13 -4.95 -5.25
CA GLU A 182 7.83 -4.24 -6.33
C GLU A 182 7.00 -3.15 -7.04
N GLY A 183 7.71 -2.21 -7.66
CA GLY A 183 7.15 -1.28 -8.64
C GLY A 183 6.48 -0.04 -8.07
N ASN A 184 6.51 0.18 -6.75
CA ASN A 184 5.84 1.33 -6.14
C ASN A 184 6.69 2.60 -6.19
N ARG A 185 6.09 3.70 -6.64
CA ARG A 185 6.75 5.01 -6.76
C ARG A 185 5.87 6.14 -6.26
N GLN A 186 6.49 7.20 -5.74
CA GLN A 186 5.78 8.34 -5.16
C GLN A 186 4.81 7.86 -4.07
N VAL A 187 5.36 7.20 -3.04
CA VAL A 187 4.59 6.68 -1.91
C VAL A 187 4.68 7.66 -0.74
N ALA A 188 3.54 8.01 -0.14
CA ALA A 188 3.44 8.60 1.17
C ALA A 188 2.80 7.58 2.13
N LEU A 189 3.45 7.34 3.27
CA LEU A 189 3.07 6.26 4.18
C LEU A 189 2.95 6.80 5.61
N ASN A 190 1.84 6.51 6.28
CA ASN A 190 1.65 6.79 7.71
C ASN A 190 1.38 5.50 8.47
N VAL A 191 2.29 5.13 9.38
CA VAL A 191 2.20 3.93 10.20
C VAL A 191 2.04 4.35 11.67
N THR A 192 0.96 3.91 12.29
CA THR A 192 0.66 4.30 13.68
C THR A 192 -0.03 3.18 14.46
N ASP A 193 -0.26 3.42 15.75
CA ASP A 193 -1.08 2.55 16.61
C ASP A 193 -0.69 1.06 16.52
N THR A 194 0.56 0.76 16.89
CA THR A 194 1.12 -0.59 16.94
C THR A 194 1.08 -1.35 15.59
N SER A 195 0.98 -0.60 14.49
CA SER A 195 0.94 -1.18 13.14
C SER A 195 2.33 -1.27 12.53
N MET A 196 2.45 -2.03 11.44
CA MET A 196 3.71 -2.20 10.74
C MET A 196 3.59 -1.95 9.24
N ALA A 197 4.66 -1.48 8.63
CA ALA A 197 4.80 -1.49 7.18
C ALA A 197 6.21 -1.91 6.79
N ARG A 198 6.32 -2.68 5.71
CA ARG A 198 7.62 -3.05 5.14
C ARG A 198 7.64 -2.89 3.64
N SER A 199 8.77 -2.42 3.14
CA SER A 199 9.14 -2.49 1.74
C SER A 199 10.01 -3.73 1.54
N THR A 200 9.71 -4.54 0.53
CA THR A 200 10.45 -5.78 0.22
C THR A 200 11.25 -5.70 -1.09
N SER A 201 11.23 -4.55 -1.75
CA SER A 201 11.83 -4.31 -3.07
C SER A 201 12.23 -2.83 -3.21
N SER A 202 12.76 -2.46 -4.38
CA SER A 202 13.24 -1.11 -4.66
C SER A 202 12.07 -0.12 -4.90
N ASN A 203 11.41 0.26 -3.80
CA ASN A 203 10.32 1.22 -3.80
C ASN A 203 10.80 2.64 -3.51
N GLN A 204 10.06 3.63 -4.00
CA GLN A 204 10.38 5.05 -3.81
C GLN A 204 9.32 5.75 -2.97
N PHE A 205 9.71 6.16 -1.77
CA PHE A 205 8.90 6.88 -0.81
C PHE A 205 9.27 8.35 -0.81
N ASP A 206 8.27 9.21 -0.97
CA ASP A 206 8.45 10.66 -0.83
C ASP A 206 8.31 11.10 0.64
N ASP A 207 7.49 10.40 1.42
CA ASP A 207 7.25 10.67 2.84
C ASP A 207 6.89 9.37 3.57
N VAL A 208 7.58 9.10 4.67
CA VAL A 208 7.24 8.00 5.60
C VAL A 208 7.15 8.60 6.99
N GLU A 209 6.02 8.38 7.66
CA GLU A 209 5.78 8.79 9.03
C GLU A 209 5.42 7.59 9.90
N VAL A 210 6.16 7.44 10.99
CA VAL A 210 6.01 6.33 11.94
C VAL A 210 5.77 6.90 13.33
N SER A 211 4.69 6.49 13.99
CA SER A 211 4.31 7.01 15.31
C SER A 211 3.58 5.96 16.16
N GLY A 212 3.31 6.25 17.44
CA GLY A 212 2.39 5.44 18.26
C GLY A 212 2.72 3.94 18.35
N ASN A 213 4.00 3.59 18.59
CA ASN A 213 4.52 2.22 18.54
C ASN A 213 4.48 1.56 17.16
N GLY A 214 4.31 2.33 16.08
CA GLY A 214 4.41 1.83 14.72
C GLY A 214 5.84 1.41 14.36
N TYR A 215 5.95 0.50 13.38
CA TYR A 215 7.22 0.01 12.85
C TYR A 215 7.28 0.15 11.33
N PHE A 216 8.40 0.64 10.80
CA PHE A 216 8.67 0.65 9.37
C PHE A 216 10.00 -0.04 9.05
N LEU A 217 10.00 -0.88 8.01
CA LEU A 217 11.22 -1.45 7.42
C LEU A 217 11.32 -1.08 5.94
N GLY A 218 12.33 -0.29 5.57
CA GLY A 218 12.73 -0.06 4.19
C GLY A 218 13.82 -1.03 3.77
N ASP A 219 13.49 -2.07 3.00
CA ASP A 219 14.47 -3.09 2.59
C ASP A 219 14.71 -3.10 1.08
N ASN A 220 15.80 -3.76 0.66
CA ASN A 220 16.15 -4.07 -0.73
C ASN A 220 16.13 -2.86 -1.67
N GLN A 221 17.07 -1.94 -1.47
CA GLN A 221 17.24 -0.74 -2.29
C GLN A 221 16.00 0.19 -2.30
N SER A 222 15.28 0.25 -1.17
CA SER A 222 14.23 1.22 -0.96
C SER A 222 14.83 2.63 -0.80
N SER A 223 14.17 3.64 -1.39
CA SER A 223 14.60 5.03 -1.26
C SER A 223 13.52 5.86 -0.58
N ILE A 224 13.87 6.48 0.55
CA ILE A 224 13.00 7.32 1.35
C ILE A 224 13.51 8.75 1.30
N LYS A 225 12.72 9.69 0.76
CA LYS A 225 13.10 11.10 0.72
C LYS A 225 13.00 11.75 2.10
N LEU A 226 11.90 11.53 2.82
CA LEU A 226 11.69 12.06 4.16
C LEU A 226 11.18 10.95 5.09
N LEU A 227 11.93 10.68 6.15
CA LEU A 227 11.55 9.77 7.22
C LEU A 227 11.28 10.54 8.50
N LYS A 228 10.06 10.42 9.03
CA LYS A 228 9.59 11.03 10.27
C LYS A 228 9.27 9.93 11.29
N ILE A 229 9.89 10.00 12.46
CA ILE A 229 9.72 9.01 13.52
C ILE A 229 9.34 9.74 14.82
N TRP A 230 8.13 9.48 15.32
CA TRP A 230 7.54 10.21 16.44
C TRP A 230 7.14 9.32 17.60
N SER A 231 7.04 9.93 18.79
CA SER A 231 6.48 9.35 20.00
C SER A 231 7.26 8.10 20.45
N LYS A 232 6.89 6.93 19.94
CA LYS A 232 7.51 5.62 20.20
C LYS A 232 7.71 4.80 18.92
N GLY A 233 7.76 5.48 17.78
CA GLY A 233 7.94 4.85 16.47
C GLY A 233 9.35 4.27 16.31
N VAL A 234 9.43 3.25 15.46
CA VAL A 234 10.67 2.58 15.10
C VAL A 234 10.76 2.49 13.58
N ALA A 235 11.92 2.82 13.02
CA ALA A 235 12.17 2.63 11.60
C ALA A 235 13.55 2.04 11.34
N GLU A 236 13.61 1.16 10.35
CA GLU A 236 14.85 0.52 9.93
C GLU A 236 15.00 0.63 8.41
N VAL A 237 16.23 0.78 7.95
CA VAL A 237 16.57 0.62 6.53
C VAL A 237 17.66 -0.41 6.35
N ASN A 238 17.54 -1.25 5.33
CA ASN A 238 18.39 -2.41 5.14
C ASN A 238 18.67 -2.70 3.65
N ASN A 239 19.71 -3.51 3.39
CA ASN A 239 20.13 -3.98 2.07
C ASN A 239 20.19 -2.85 1.03
N GLN A 240 21.17 -1.96 1.18
CA GLN A 240 21.43 -0.84 0.24
C GLN A 240 20.28 0.15 0.10
N SER A 241 19.44 0.28 1.12
CA SER A 241 18.36 1.26 1.16
C SER A 241 18.88 2.65 1.58
N SER A 242 18.12 3.70 1.26
CA SER A 242 18.55 5.07 1.51
C SER A 242 17.50 5.94 2.18
N VAL A 243 17.93 6.85 3.06
CA VAL A 243 17.09 7.91 3.64
C VAL A 243 17.74 9.27 3.35
N ASN A 244 17.00 10.22 2.78
CA ASN A 244 17.58 11.52 2.42
C ASN A 244 17.44 12.61 3.49
N GLU A 245 16.34 12.63 4.22
CA GLU A 245 16.09 13.51 5.36
C GLU A 245 15.46 12.68 6.49
N ILE A 246 15.93 12.88 7.71
CA ILE A 246 15.38 12.21 8.89
C ILE A 246 14.97 13.23 9.95
N MET A 247 13.76 13.04 10.48
CA MET A 247 13.25 13.78 11.61
C MET A 247 12.81 12.80 12.69
N MET A 248 13.36 12.93 13.89
CA MET A 248 13.11 12.00 15.01
C MET A 248 12.75 12.76 16.28
N GLY A 249 11.72 12.30 16.97
CA GLY A 249 11.15 12.97 18.13
C GLY A 249 10.47 12.04 19.12
N GLY A 250 10.86 12.11 20.40
CA GLY A 250 10.20 11.36 21.48
C GLY A 250 11.13 10.30 22.11
N GLN A 251 10.69 9.04 22.15
CA GLN A 251 11.46 7.86 22.52
C GLN A 251 11.52 6.92 21.32
N THR A 252 12.35 7.25 20.35
CA THR A 252 12.30 6.66 19.00
C THR A 252 13.57 5.96 18.63
N LEU A 253 13.48 4.94 17.78
CA LEU A 253 14.63 4.21 17.24
C LEU A 253 14.69 4.33 15.72
N PHE A 254 15.89 4.60 15.22
CA PHE A 254 16.25 4.44 13.82
C PHE A 254 17.50 3.57 13.71
N ALA A 255 17.51 2.64 12.76
CA ALA A 255 18.72 1.91 12.43
C ALA A 255 18.90 1.72 10.92
N ALA A 256 20.15 1.70 10.48
CA ALA A 256 20.51 1.43 9.11
C ALA A 256 21.55 0.32 9.00
N TYR A 257 21.25 -0.69 8.19
CA TYR A 257 22.02 -1.91 8.09
C TYR A 257 22.47 -2.20 6.65
N ARG A 258 23.54 -2.98 6.50
CA ARG A 258 23.96 -3.64 5.24
C ARG A 258 24.04 -2.70 4.05
N GLN A 259 25.05 -1.84 4.08
CA GLN A 259 25.39 -0.90 2.99
C GLN A 259 24.29 0.12 2.71
N SER A 260 23.42 0.39 3.69
CA SER A 260 22.44 1.45 3.58
C SER A 260 23.10 2.82 3.76
N ASN A 261 22.49 3.86 3.19
CA ASN A 261 23.03 5.21 3.24
C ASN A 261 22.01 6.24 3.71
N ILE A 262 22.45 7.13 4.59
CA ILE A 262 21.62 8.17 5.16
C ILE A 262 22.27 9.50 4.87
N THR A 263 21.47 10.44 4.39
CA THR A 263 21.89 11.81 4.18
C THR A 263 21.12 12.74 5.10
N GLY A 264 21.72 13.91 5.35
CA GLY A 264 21.06 14.98 6.06
C GLY A 264 20.11 15.81 5.17
N PRO A 265 19.26 16.64 5.78
CA PRO A 265 19.39 17.10 7.16
C PRO A 265 18.88 16.09 8.21
N TYR A 266 19.48 16.17 9.40
CA TYR A 266 19.10 15.39 10.57
C TYR A 266 18.43 16.32 11.58
N ARG A 267 17.17 16.08 11.92
CA ARG A 267 16.45 16.86 12.93
C ARG A 267 16.07 15.93 14.08
N LEU A 268 16.84 16.00 15.17
CA LEU A 268 16.72 15.07 16.29
C LEU A 268 16.29 15.81 17.57
N TRP A 269 15.19 15.37 18.18
CA TRP A 269 14.70 15.87 19.46
C TRP A 269 14.18 14.74 20.37
N GLY A 270 14.20 14.98 21.67
CA GLY A 270 13.90 13.94 22.66
C GLY A 270 15.05 12.95 22.85
N ASN A 271 14.68 11.72 23.20
CA ASN A 271 15.58 10.60 23.50
C ASN A 271 15.55 9.66 22.30
N VAL A 272 16.57 9.72 21.45
CA VAL A 272 16.62 8.94 20.22
C VAL A 272 17.70 7.87 20.29
N VAL A 273 17.44 6.74 19.64
CA VAL A 273 18.45 5.75 19.30
C VAL A 273 18.69 5.83 17.80
N PHE A 274 19.93 6.07 17.40
CA PHE A 274 20.36 6.14 16.00
C PHE A 274 21.54 5.20 15.81
N GLU A 275 21.34 4.14 15.03
CA GLU A 275 22.34 3.08 14.84
C GLU A 275 22.73 2.92 13.37
N LEU A 276 24.03 2.76 13.12
CA LEU A 276 24.57 2.44 11.80
C LEU A 276 25.38 1.14 11.86
N GLU A 277 25.01 0.13 11.08
CA GLU A 277 25.79 -1.09 10.93
C GLU A 277 26.14 -1.32 9.46
N HIS A 278 27.43 -1.45 9.16
CA HIS A 278 27.92 -1.65 7.78
C HIS A 278 27.36 -0.60 6.79
N SER A 279 27.09 0.62 7.27
CA SER A 279 26.29 1.64 6.59
C SER A 279 26.96 3.01 6.66
N SER A 280 26.47 3.98 5.89
CA SER A 280 27.05 5.32 5.83
C SER A 280 26.07 6.43 6.20
N ALA A 281 26.57 7.46 6.88
CA ALA A 281 25.88 8.71 7.13
C ALA A 281 26.70 9.87 6.57
N THR A 282 26.06 10.76 5.82
CA THR A 282 26.68 11.96 5.24
C THR A 282 25.96 13.23 5.65
N GLY A 283 26.72 14.32 5.81
CA GLY A 283 26.19 15.58 6.34
C GLY A 283 25.83 15.50 7.83
N TRP A 284 26.37 14.50 8.55
CA TRP A 284 26.12 14.33 9.98
C TRP A 284 26.75 15.48 10.76
N GLN A 285 26.02 16.03 11.73
CA GLN A 285 26.53 17.03 12.65
C GLN A 285 26.47 16.44 14.05
N SER A 286 27.52 16.65 14.85
CA SER A 286 27.50 16.24 16.25
C SER A 286 26.32 16.92 16.95
N VAL A 287 25.50 16.12 17.66
CA VAL A 287 24.33 16.60 18.38
C VAL A 287 24.57 16.36 19.86
N ASP A 288 24.56 17.44 20.63
CA ASP A 288 24.61 17.37 22.09
C ASP A 288 23.24 16.93 22.63
N LYS A 289 23.13 15.65 23.02
CA LYS A 289 21.90 15.00 23.50
C LYS A 289 22.20 13.98 24.62
N PRO A 290 22.14 14.39 25.90
CA PRO A 290 22.58 13.56 27.02
C PRO A 290 21.78 12.25 27.21
N ASN A 291 20.58 12.15 26.65
CA ASN A 291 19.70 10.98 26.78
C ASN A 291 19.49 10.21 25.47
N SER A 292 20.31 10.46 24.46
CA SER A 292 20.27 9.75 23.18
C SER A 292 21.45 8.78 23.06
N ILE A 293 21.26 7.73 22.26
CA ILE A 293 22.29 6.77 21.89
C ILE A 293 22.53 6.94 20.40
N ILE A 294 23.76 7.25 20.03
CA ILE A 294 24.17 7.36 18.64
C ILE A 294 25.37 6.45 18.48
N SER A 295 25.21 5.35 17.75
CA SER A 295 26.22 4.31 17.67
C SER A 295 26.43 3.84 16.24
N GLY A 296 27.53 3.13 16.03
CA GLY A 296 27.65 2.28 14.86
C GLY A 296 28.82 1.33 14.88
N HIS A 297 28.71 0.37 13.98
CA HIS A 297 29.62 -0.75 13.79
C HIS A 297 29.94 -0.87 12.31
N ASN A 298 31.23 -0.87 11.96
CA ASN A 298 31.70 -0.81 10.58
C ASN A 298 31.00 0.29 9.75
N ALA A 299 30.82 1.46 10.36
CA ALA A 299 30.06 2.57 9.79
C ALA A 299 30.99 3.63 9.16
N THR A 300 30.51 4.34 8.15
CA THR A 300 31.23 5.50 7.59
C THR A 300 30.43 6.78 7.84
N VAL A 301 30.98 7.70 8.63
CA VAL A 301 30.32 8.98 8.94
C VAL A 301 31.14 10.12 8.35
N ASN A 302 30.52 10.92 7.48
CA ASN A 302 31.17 12.03 6.78
C ASN A 302 32.50 11.66 6.10
N GLY A 303 32.56 10.45 5.53
CA GLY A 303 33.75 9.93 4.85
C GLY A 303 34.83 9.35 5.78
N VAL A 304 34.64 9.37 7.09
CA VAL A 304 35.53 8.73 8.07
C VAL A 304 34.96 7.38 8.45
N PHE A 305 35.78 6.33 8.38
CA PHE A 305 35.40 4.97 8.77
C PHE A 305 35.58 4.76 10.28
N TYR A 306 34.55 4.19 10.91
CA TYR A 306 34.51 3.84 12.32
C TYR A 306 34.24 2.34 12.45
N PRO A 307 35.24 1.52 12.85
CA PRO A 307 35.04 0.08 13.06
C PRO A 307 34.04 -0.18 14.18
N ASP A 308 34.16 0.59 15.27
CA ASP A 308 33.19 0.67 16.36
C ASP A 308 33.17 2.12 16.85
N TRP A 309 31.99 2.69 17.06
CA TRP A 309 31.83 4.00 17.71
C TRP A 309 30.51 4.06 18.48
N ASP A 310 30.53 4.74 19.61
CA ASP A 310 29.33 5.03 20.40
C ASP A 310 29.46 6.41 21.04
N TRP A 311 28.44 7.24 20.87
CA TRP A 311 28.22 8.49 21.58
C TRP A 311 27.02 8.28 22.50
N HIS A 312 27.33 7.97 23.75
CA HIS A 312 26.39 8.13 24.85
C HIS A 312 26.48 9.56 25.36
N GLY A 313 25.31 10.17 25.51
CA GLY A 313 25.11 11.53 25.98
C GLY A 313 26.15 12.12 26.92
N GLN A 314 26.93 13.08 26.39
CA GLN A 314 27.62 14.08 27.21
C GLN A 314 26.66 15.22 27.56
#